data_AF-A0A349P1D2-F1
#
_entry.id   AF-A0A349P1D2-F1
#
_cell.length_a   1.000
_cell.length_b   1.000
_cell.length_c   1.000
_cell.angle_alpha   90.00
_cell.angle_beta   90.00
_cell.angle_gamma   90.00
#
_symmetry.space_group_name_H-M   'P 1'
#
loop_
_entity.id
_entity.type
_entity.pdbx_description
1 polymer ?
#
loop_
_entity_poly.entity_id
_entity_poly.type
_entity_poly.pdbx_seq_one_letter_code
_entity_poly.pdbx_strand_id
1 'polypeptide(L)' 'MFAKVLSNMAMPVICIILAIFFVFSVKSLFSLPTVYRSGVTEKCVRATDDHGRKMSCEKAQKGKYREVWI' A
#
# COMPACT_ATOMS: atom_id res chain seq x y z
N MET A 1 -30.43 -19.31 -27.63
CA MET A 1 -30.25 -17.86 -27.30
C MET A 1 -29.68 -17.61 -25.91
N PHE A 2 -30.03 -18.37 -24.86
CA PHE A 2 -29.57 -18.15 -23.48
C PHE A 2 -28.05 -18.24 -23.25
N ALA A 3 -27.35 -19.17 -23.90
CA ALA A 3 -25.89 -19.31 -23.73
C ALA A 3 -25.09 -18.06 -24.22
N LYS A 4 -25.62 -17.33 -25.20
CA LYS A 4 -25.01 -16.09 -25.71
C LYS A 4 -25.11 -14.93 -24.71
N VAL A 5 -26.14 -14.92 -23.87
CA VAL A 5 -26.36 -13.86 -22.86
C VAL A 5 -25.41 -14.04 -21.67
N LEU A 6 -25.19 -15.28 -21.22
CA LEU A 6 -24.24 -15.58 -20.13
C LEU A 6 -22.78 -15.25 -20.49
N SER A 7 -22.36 -15.53 -21.73
CA SER A 7 -21.00 -15.21 -22.18
C SER A 7 -20.75 -13.69 -22.24
N ASN A 8 -21.78 -12.91 -22.57
CA ASN A 8 -21.69 -11.45 -22.68
C ASN A 8 -21.64 -10.72 -21.32
N MET A 9 -22.13 -11.35 -20.25
CA MET A 9 -22.07 -10.77 -18.90
C MET A 9 -20.82 -11.22 -18.11
N ALA A 10 -20.21 -12.35 -18.48
CA ALA A 10 -18.99 -12.83 -17.84
C ALA A 10 -17.79 -11.91 -18.13
N MET A 11 -17.68 -11.41 -19.36
CA MET A 11 -16.57 -10.56 -19.80
C MET A 11 -16.45 -9.24 -19.01
N PRO A 12 -17.53 -8.42 -18.83
CA PRO A 12 -17.43 -7.19 -18.03
C PRO A 12 -17.15 -7.47 -16.55
N VAL A 13 -17.69 -8.56 -15.98
CA VAL A 13 -17.44 -8.94 -14.58
C VAL A 13 -15.97 -9.28 -14.37
N ILE A 14 -15.36 -10.05 -15.28
CA ILE A 14 -13.93 -10.40 -15.21
C ILE A 14 -13.08 -9.12 -15.34
N CYS A 15 -13.42 -8.21 -16.24
CA CYS A 15 -12.72 -6.92 -16.37
C CYS A 15 -12.79 -6.09 -15.09
N ILE A 16 -13.93 -6.04 -14.41
CA ILE A 16 -14.10 -5.32 -13.14
C ILE A 16 -13.23 -5.95 -12.05
N ILE A 17 -13.21 -7.29 -11.92
CA ILE A 17 -12.38 -7.99 -10.94
C ILE A 17 -10.91 -7.71 -11.18
N LEU A 18 -10.44 -7.77 -12.43
CA LEU A 18 -9.06 -7.46 -12.79
C LEU A 18 -8.69 -6.01 -12.51
N ALA A 19 -9.58 -5.06 -12.81
CA ALA A 19 -9.35 -3.64 -12.52
C ALA A 19 -9.25 -3.38 -11.01
N ILE A 20 -10.14 -3.98 -10.21
CA ILE A 20 -10.08 -3.90 -8.74
C ILE A 20 -8.77 -4.49 -8.23
N PHE A 21 -8.40 -5.69 -8.69
CA PHE A 21 -7.16 -6.33 -8.28
C PHE A 21 -5.93 -5.47 -8.63
N PHE A 22 -5.90 -4.89 -9.82
CA PHE A 22 -4.82 -4.00 -10.25
C PHE A 22 -4.71 -2.76 -9.35
N VAL A 23 -5.83 -2.11 -9.02
CA VAL A 23 -5.83 -0.96 -8.10
C VAL A 23 -5.35 -1.34 -6.70
N PHE A 24 -5.75 -2.51 -6.18
CA PHE A 24 -5.27 -3.01 -4.89
C PHE A 24 -3.78 -3.36 -4.91
N SER A 25 -3.29 -4.01 -5.96
CA SER A 25 -1.87 -4.34 -6.11
C SER A 25 -1.00 -3.10 -6.21
N VAL A 26 -1.43 -2.08 -6.96
CA VAL A 26 -0.69 -0.80 -7.05
C VAL A 26 -0.67 -0.11 -5.69
N LYS A 27 -1.79 -0.03 -4.96
CA LYS A 27 -1.79 0.55 -3.60
C LYS A 27 -0.87 -0.19 -2.64
N SER A 28 -0.82 -1.51 -2.70
CA SER A 28 0.02 -2.33 -1.82
C SER A 28 1.53 -2.18 -2.09
N LEU A 29 1.92 -1.76 -3.30
CA LEU A 29 3.32 -1.50 -3.65
C LEU A 29 3.83 -0.16 -3.11
N PHE A 30 2.94 0.80 -2.80
CA PHE A 30 3.34 2.14 -2.36
C PHE A 30 3.12 2.42 -0.88
N SER A 31 2.48 1.52 -0.13
CA SER A 31 2.20 1.69 1.31
C SER A 31 3.41 1.41 2.21
N LEU A 32 4.55 2.06 1.95
CA LEU A 32 5.73 1.93 2.80
C LEU A 32 5.62 2.92 3.97
N PRO A 33 5.76 2.47 5.23
CA PRO A 33 5.84 3.37 6.36
C PRO A 33 7.03 4.32 6.22
N THR A 34 6.89 5.53 6.75
CA THR A 34 7.94 6.56 6.74
C THR A 34 8.53 6.72 8.13
N VAL A 35 9.85 6.60 8.24
CA VAL A 35 10.62 6.74 9.48
C VAL A 35 11.41 8.04 9.42
N TYR A 36 11.18 8.90 10.41
CA TYR A 36 11.89 10.15 10.60
C TYR A 36 13.05 9.94 11.58
N ARG A 37 14.29 10.12 11.12
CA ARG A 37 15.49 10.08 11.96
C ARG A 37 16.03 11.47 12.22
N SER A 38 16.52 11.68 13.44
CA SER A 38 17.28 12.89 13.78
C SER A 38 18.67 12.81 13.15
N GLY A 39 19.06 13.84 12.40
CA GLY A 39 20.43 13.96 11.86
C GLY A 39 21.53 14.09 12.92
N VAL A 40 21.16 14.44 14.16
CA VAL A 40 22.14 14.67 15.26
C VAL A 40 22.38 13.41 16.08
N THR A 41 21.32 12.65 16.36
CA THR A 41 21.39 11.47 17.25
C THR A 41 21.26 10.15 16.50
N GLU A 42 20.98 10.18 15.19
CA GLU A 42 20.66 9.04 14.33
C GLU A 42 19.52 8.13 14.83
N LYS A 43 18.79 8.59 15.86
CA LYS A 43 17.68 7.86 16.46
C LYS A 43 16.37 8.18 15.72
N CYS A 44 15.49 7.19 15.70
CA CYS A 44 14.12 7.38 15.22
C CYS A 44 13.38 8.32 16.16
N VAL A 45 12.94 9.46 15.64
CA VAL A 45 12.17 10.47 16.37
C VAL A 45 10.68 10.18 16.22
N ARG A 46 10.28 9.72 15.03
CA ARG A 46 8.89 9.48 14.69
C ARG A 46 8.81 8.46 13.56
N ALA A 47 7.82 7.60 13.60
CA ALA A 47 7.45 6.78 12.45
C ALA A 47 5.97 7.01 12.14
N THR A 48 5.63 7.01 10.86
CA THR A 48 4.26 7.10 10.38
C THR A 48 3.95 5.99 9.39
N ASP A 49 2.71 5.51 9.39
CA ASP A 49 2.24 4.59 8.36
C ASP A 49 2.03 5.32 7.02
N ASP A 50 1.67 4.57 6.01
CA ASP A 50 1.31 5.04 4.68
C ASP A 50 0.08 5.95 4.67
N HIS A 51 -0.71 5.95 5.74
CA HIS A 51 -1.84 6.84 5.98
C HIS A 51 -1.48 8.07 6.82
N GLY A 52 -0.20 8.27 7.15
CA GLY A 52 0.27 9.39 7.96
C GLY A 52 -0.05 9.28 9.46
N ARG A 53 -0.57 8.13 9.93
CA ARG A 53 -0.82 7.88 11.36
C ARG A 53 0.49 7.56 12.05
N LYS A 54 0.63 8.04 13.29
CA LYS A 54 1.82 7.75 14.11
C LYS A 54 1.90 6.25 14.42
N MET A 55 3.09 5.68 14.28
CA MET A 55 3.40 4.32 14.69
C MET A 55 4.66 4.27 15.56
N SER A 56 4.86 3.16 16.28
CA SER A 56 6.10 2.94 17.03
C SER A 56 7.29 2.71 16.09
N CYS A 57 8.41 3.35 16.39
CA CYS A 57 9.68 3.20 15.67
C CYS A 57 10.16 1.73 15.61
N GLU A 58 9.95 0.97 16.67
CA GLU A 58 10.31 -0.46 16.74
C GLU A 58 9.51 -1.29 15.73
N LYS A 59 8.27 -0.89 15.49
CA LYS A 59 7.37 -1.56 14.53
C LYS A 59 7.75 -1.21 13.09
N ALA A 60 8.21 0.01 12.86
CA ALA A 60 8.67 0.47 11.54
C ALA A 60 10.00 -0.18 11.12
N GLN A 61 10.91 -0.42 12.08
CA GLN A 61 12.22 -1.04 11.81
C GLN A 61 12.14 -2.50 11.32
N LYS A 62 11.03 -3.20 11.55
CA LYS A 62 10.86 -4.63 11.17
C LYS A 62 10.51 -4.85 9.69
N GLY A 63 10.47 -3.82 8.85
CA GLY A 63 10.07 -3.93 7.44
C GLY A 63 10.82 -3.02 6.48
N LYS A 64 10.34 -2.91 5.23
CA LYS A 64 10.80 -1.86 4.29
C LYS A 64 10.14 -0.54 4.68
N TYR A 65 10.91 0.52 4.80
CA TYR A 65 10.44 1.87 5.13
C TYR A 65 11.14 2.91 4.27
N ARG A 66 10.51 4.08 4.11
CA ARG A 66 11.20 5.29 3.62
C ARG A 66 11.83 5.99 4.80
N GLU A 67 13.12 6.28 4.69
CA GLU A 67 13.85 7.02 5.71
C GLU A 67 13.92 8.49 5.32
N VAL A 68 13.50 9.36 6.22
CA VAL A 68 13.54 10.81 6.08
C VAL A 68 14.38 11.36 7.21
N TRP A 69 15.39 12.14 6.88
CA TRP A 69 16.25 12.79 7.85
C TRP A 69 15.68 14.16 8.18
N ILE A 70 15.48 14.42 9.45
CA ILE A 70 15.00 15.69 10.02
C ILE A 70 15.99 16.23 11.06
#